data_AF-A0A419HEH5-F1
#
_entry.id   AF-A0A419HEH5-F1
#
_cell.length_a   1.000
_cell.length_b   1.000
_cell.length_c   1.000
_cell.angle_alpha   90.00
_cell.angle_beta   90.00
_cell.angle_gamma   90.00
#
_symmetry.space_group_name_H-M   'P 1'
#
loop_
_entity.id
_entity.type
_entity.pdbx_description
1 polymer ?
#
loop_
_entity_poly.entity_id
_entity_poly.type
_entity_poly.pdbx_seq_one_letter_code
_entity_poly.pdbx_strand_id
1 'polypeptide(L)'
;MRVLLRRRFGHGVFPGTEEERTSRRHQARLGVIAEHQGHTNVIVRSGENPFPGFGDRTRGWSMALQLGDPDLPRQARFTPKELYDHISMSLESLRGSPFLTPGWRLRDLALSRQAVVTAAELLDHHALDIRSRAVLPDPAGAPVGVLAAEELDSLVNASPEWIRYYLHAGVESWRQDLVVSAFLHIGADHRTLYLEWHGLTLGPVTPEYRALADTASQVSTVLARTSYRLLTLPVQLLRHAWQLTRRPADGISPTASDLAYGARRSLRELAAGPVGYTDRVDAERHLKLLESTTLTAVERFLTERGISTNELRSRADALGNATLLH
;
A
#
# COMPACT_ATOMS: atom_id res chain seq x y z
N MET A 1 47.23 60.49 -28.62
CA MET A 1 46.30 60.75 -29.74
C MET A 1 45.96 59.41 -30.40
N ARG A 2 44.66 58.99 -30.35
CA ARG A 2 43.98 57.87 -31.06
C ARG A 2 44.52 56.42 -30.85
N VAL A 3 43.89 55.55 -30.03
CA VAL A 3 42.68 54.68 -30.21
C VAL A 3 42.82 53.62 -31.34
N LEU A 4 42.84 52.32 -30.99
CA LEU A 4 41.87 51.27 -31.42
C LEU A 4 42.26 49.82 -31.02
N LEU A 5 41.42 49.22 -30.16
CA LEU A 5 40.78 47.88 -30.25
C LEU A 5 41.59 46.57 -30.30
N ARG A 6 41.53 45.79 -29.20
CA ARG A 6 41.09 44.38 -29.26
C ARG A 6 40.52 43.89 -27.91
N ARG A 7 39.22 43.61 -27.90
CA ARG A 7 38.51 42.82 -26.87
C ARG A 7 38.99 41.36 -26.90
N ARG A 8 39.14 40.72 -25.74
CA ARG A 8 38.82 39.29 -25.58
C ARG A 8 38.23 39.06 -24.18
N PHE A 9 37.04 38.48 -24.20
CA PHE A 9 36.16 38.26 -23.06
C PHE A 9 36.76 37.26 -22.06
N GLY A 10 36.61 37.59 -20.78
CA GLY A 10 36.89 36.71 -19.66
C GLY A 10 35.82 35.65 -19.46
N HIS A 11 36.22 34.57 -18.79
CA HIS A 11 35.41 33.44 -18.38
C HIS A 11 34.14 33.87 -17.61
N GLY A 12 32.99 33.70 -18.24
CA GLY A 12 31.69 33.70 -17.59
C GLY A 12 31.29 32.28 -17.20
N VAL A 13 31.09 32.09 -15.91
CA VAL A 13 30.45 30.94 -15.27
C VAL A 13 29.10 30.68 -15.94
N PHE A 14 28.92 29.51 -16.56
CA PHE A 14 27.60 29.05 -17.03
C PHE A 14 26.82 28.46 -15.84
N PRO A 15 25.64 28.98 -15.48
CA PRO A 15 24.75 28.29 -14.55
C PRO A 15 24.24 27.00 -15.21
N GLY A 16 24.35 25.87 -14.51
CA GLY A 16 23.85 24.57 -14.99
C GLY A 16 22.43 24.69 -15.55
N THR A 17 22.24 24.10 -16.73
CA THR A 17 21.04 24.24 -17.54
C THR A 17 19.80 23.79 -16.77
N GLU A 18 18.66 24.37 -17.08
CA GLU A 18 17.37 24.08 -16.44
C GLU A 18 17.02 22.58 -16.49
N GLU A 19 17.48 21.89 -17.54
CA GLU A 19 17.42 20.43 -17.72
C GLU A 19 18.20 19.65 -16.66
N GLU A 20 19.41 20.07 -16.28
CA GLU A 20 20.17 19.40 -15.22
C GLU A 20 19.49 19.58 -13.86
N ARG A 21 18.87 20.74 -13.62
CA ARG A 21 18.15 21.02 -12.37
C ARG A 21 16.86 20.21 -12.27
N THR A 22 16.10 20.09 -13.36
CA THR A 22 14.88 19.27 -13.43
C THR A 22 15.21 17.78 -13.37
N SER A 23 16.26 17.32 -14.05
CA SER A 23 16.70 15.93 -14.02
C SER A 23 17.21 15.51 -12.62
N ARG A 24 17.97 16.38 -11.93
CA ARG A 24 18.34 16.15 -10.51
C ARG A 24 17.15 16.16 -9.56
N ARG A 25 16.15 17.03 -9.78
CA ARG A 25 14.90 17.03 -8.99
C ARG A 25 14.07 15.79 -9.23
N HIS A 26 13.99 15.31 -10.47
CA HIS A 26 13.30 14.06 -10.81
C HIS A 26 14.04 12.84 -10.26
N GLN A 27 15.37 12.79 -10.35
CA GLN A 27 16.17 11.73 -9.74
C GLN A 27 16.10 11.76 -8.21
N ALA A 28 16.11 12.93 -7.58
CA ALA A 28 15.89 13.06 -6.15
C ALA A 28 14.47 12.60 -5.76
N ARG A 29 13.44 12.96 -6.54
CA ARG A 29 12.07 12.48 -6.33
C ARG A 29 11.94 10.97 -6.53
N LEU A 30 12.58 10.40 -7.55
CA LEU A 30 12.59 8.96 -7.79
C LEU A 30 13.40 8.20 -6.73
N GLY A 31 14.49 8.79 -6.24
CA GLY A 31 15.26 8.27 -5.11
C GLY A 31 14.45 8.27 -3.83
N VAL A 32 13.74 9.36 -3.51
CA VAL A 32 12.77 9.43 -2.41
C VAL A 32 11.68 8.38 -2.60
N ILE A 33 11.07 8.24 -3.79
CA ILE A 33 10.03 7.23 -4.04
C ILE A 33 10.58 5.79 -3.89
N ALA A 34 11.80 5.51 -4.36
CA ALA A 34 12.42 4.19 -4.25
C ALA A 34 12.84 3.85 -2.80
N GLU A 35 13.30 4.83 -2.04
CA GLU A 35 13.65 4.70 -0.61
C GLU A 35 12.39 4.58 0.28
N HIS A 36 11.26 5.16 -0.14
CA HIS A 36 9.99 5.14 0.61
C HIS A 36 9.12 3.89 0.35
N GLN A 37 9.27 3.19 -0.77
CA GLN A 37 8.44 2.01 -1.08
C GLN A 37 8.66 0.83 -0.11
N GLY A 38 9.80 0.78 0.61
CA GLY A 38 10.06 -0.25 1.64
C GLY A 38 9.70 0.15 3.08
N HIS A 39 9.36 1.42 3.34
CA HIS A 39 9.33 1.97 4.70
C HIS A 39 8.15 2.90 5.01
N THR A 40 7.11 2.95 4.16
CA THR A 40 5.92 3.77 4.43
C THR A 40 4.93 3.07 5.36
N ASN A 41 4.31 3.85 6.25
CA ASN A 41 3.26 3.39 7.15
C ASN A 41 1.99 4.25 7.06
N VAL A 42 1.93 5.14 6.05
CA VAL A 42 0.77 5.97 5.73
C VAL A 42 0.36 5.73 4.29
N ILE A 43 -0.92 5.43 4.09
CA ILE A 43 -1.55 5.32 2.78
C ILE A 43 -2.57 6.44 2.66
N VAL A 44 -2.20 7.49 1.92
CA VAL A 44 -3.16 8.50 1.47
C VAL A 44 -3.72 8.04 0.13
N ARG A 45 -5.01 7.71 0.11
CA ARG A 45 -5.69 7.23 -1.10
C ARG A 45 -6.55 8.30 -1.72
N SER A 46 -6.71 8.22 -3.04
CA SER A 46 -7.76 8.93 -3.77
C SER A 46 -8.60 7.94 -4.58
N GLY A 47 -9.92 8.13 -4.59
CA GLY A 47 -10.87 7.20 -5.21
C GLY A 47 -11.18 5.95 -4.38
N GLU A 48 -11.69 4.91 -5.06
CA GLU A 48 -12.34 3.76 -4.42
C GLU A 48 -11.38 2.68 -3.92
N ASN A 49 -10.18 2.54 -4.48
CA ASN A 49 -9.22 1.54 -4.02
C ASN A 49 -8.69 1.92 -2.62
N PRO A 50 -8.94 1.10 -1.58
CA PRO A 50 -8.46 1.40 -0.23
C PRO A 50 -6.94 1.29 -0.07
N PHE A 51 -6.27 0.48 -0.90
CA PHE A 51 -4.84 0.14 -0.75
C PHE A 51 -4.09 0.32 -2.08
N PRO A 52 -3.95 1.56 -2.58
CA PRO A 52 -3.15 1.82 -3.77
C PRO A 52 -1.70 1.37 -3.53
N GLY A 53 -1.17 0.61 -4.49
CA GLY A 53 0.18 0.04 -4.46
C GLY A 53 0.26 -1.43 -4.08
N PHE A 54 -0.84 -2.04 -3.64
CA PHE A 54 -0.90 -3.42 -3.18
C PHE A 54 -1.60 -4.38 -4.16
N GLY A 55 -1.97 -3.88 -5.34
CA GLY A 55 -2.61 -4.65 -6.39
C GLY A 55 -4.12 -4.74 -6.24
N ASP A 56 -4.70 -5.78 -6.83
CA ASP A 56 -6.15 -5.96 -6.88
C ASP A 56 -6.64 -6.78 -5.68
N ARG A 57 -7.83 -6.42 -5.17
CA ARG A 57 -8.49 -7.17 -4.10
C ARG A 57 -8.95 -8.53 -4.62
N THR A 58 -8.37 -9.60 -4.07
CA THR A 58 -8.70 -10.99 -4.43
C THR A 58 -9.72 -11.59 -3.46
N ARG A 59 -9.60 -11.27 -2.17
CA ARG A 59 -10.47 -11.81 -1.10
C ARG A 59 -10.76 -10.73 -0.07
N GLY A 60 -11.86 -10.85 0.66
CA GLY A 60 -12.14 -9.95 1.77
C GLY A 60 -13.49 -10.15 2.39
N TRP A 61 -13.60 -9.73 3.65
CA TRP A 61 -14.81 -9.85 4.46
C TRP A 61 -14.78 -8.84 5.60
N SER A 62 -15.95 -8.58 6.15
CA SER A 62 -16.10 -7.82 7.38
C SER A 62 -17.21 -8.44 8.23
N MET A 63 -17.05 -8.43 9.55
CA MET A 63 -18.06 -8.94 10.47
C MET A 63 -18.07 -8.16 11.78
N ALA A 64 -19.26 -8.03 12.35
CA ALA A 64 -19.48 -7.53 13.71
C ALA A 64 -19.97 -8.69 14.56
N LEU A 65 -19.25 -8.99 15.64
CA LEU A 65 -19.48 -10.11 16.55
C LEU A 65 -19.88 -9.59 17.92
N GLN A 66 -20.85 -10.22 18.56
CA GLN A 66 -21.22 -9.87 19.93
C GLN A 66 -20.25 -10.51 20.94
N LEU A 67 -19.62 -9.69 21.77
CA LEU A 67 -18.67 -10.08 22.81
C LEU A 67 -19.43 -10.41 24.10
N GLY A 68 -20.14 -11.53 24.08
CA GLY A 68 -20.77 -12.09 25.26
C GLY A 68 -22.29 -12.12 25.23
N ASP A 69 -22.86 -12.59 26.34
CA ASP A 69 -24.30 -12.70 26.51
C ASP A 69 -24.92 -11.30 26.69
N PRO A 70 -25.95 -10.93 25.90
CA PRO A 70 -26.63 -9.65 26.05
C PRO A 70 -27.21 -9.41 27.46
N ASP A 71 -27.49 -10.47 28.21
CA ASP A 71 -28.14 -10.43 29.53
C ASP A 71 -27.15 -10.42 30.71
N LEU A 72 -25.85 -10.59 30.47
CA LEU A 72 -24.82 -10.57 31.52
C LEU A 72 -24.03 -9.24 31.55
N PRO A 73 -23.83 -8.64 32.73
CA PRO A 73 -23.09 -7.39 32.84
C PRO A 73 -21.58 -7.59 32.59
N ARG A 74 -21.11 -7.08 31.43
CA ARG A 74 -19.71 -6.89 30.97
C ARG A 74 -18.87 -8.16 30.77
N GLN A 75 -18.54 -8.48 29.50
CA GLN A 75 -17.73 -9.67 29.19
C GLN A 75 -16.41 -9.44 28.43
N ALA A 76 -16.12 -8.27 27.84
CA ALA A 76 -14.80 -8.04 27.24
C ALA A 76 -13.95 -7.01 28.00
N ARG A 77 -12.82 -7.49 28.56
CA ARG A 77 -11.72 -6.66 29.08
C ARG A 77 -10.48 -6.90 28.23
N PHE A 78 -10.53 -6.52 26.96
CA PHE A 78 -9.34 -6.47 26.11
C PHE A 78 -9.35 -5.22 25.27
N THR A 79 -8.17 -4.77 24.87
CA THR A 79 -7.99 -3.67 23.92
C THR A 79 -7.77 -4.23 22.51
N PRO A 80 -8.16 -3.51 21.43
CA PRO A 80 -7.81 -3.92 20.07
C PRO A 80 -6.31 -4.21 19.90
N LYS A 81 -5.45 -3.45 20.58
CA LYS A 81 -4.00 -3.69 20.61
C LYS A 81 -3.64 -5.10 21.07
N GLU A 82 -4.21 -5.59 22.18
CA GLU A 82 -3.92 -6.94 22.66
C GLU A 82 -4.27 -8.02 21.63
N LEU A 83 -5.38 -7.83 20.91
CA LEU A 83 -5.79 -8.76 19.86
C LEU A 83 -4.86 -8.66 18.64
N TYR A 84 -4.49 -7.45 18.22
CA TYR A 84 -3.48 -7.25 17.18
C TYR A 84 -2.15 -7.90 17.52
N ASP A 85 -1.67 -7.75 18.76
CA ASP A 85 -0.42 -8.36 19.23
C ASP A 85 -0.52 -9.91 19.16
N HIS A 86 -1.63 -10.50 19.61
CA HIS A 86 -1.86 -11.95 19.56
C HIS A 86 -1.92 -12.50 18.12
N ILE A 87 -2.59 -11.78 17.22
CA ILE A 87 -2.66 -12.14 15.81
C ILE A 87 -1.28 -12.00 15.16
N SER A 88 -0.55 -10.93 15.47
CA SER A 88 0.80 -10.71 14.94
C SER A 88 1.73 -11.86 15.30
N MET A 89 1.75 -12.28 16.57
CA MET A 89 2.53 -13.45 16.99
C MET A 89 2.15 -14.74 16.23
N SER A 90 0.84 -14.95 16.01
CA SER A 90 0.34 -16.11 15.28
C SER A 90 0.75 -16.07 13.80
N LEU A 91 0.67 -14.90 13.15
CA LEU A 91 1.12 -14.70 11.78
C LEU A 91 2.64 -14.89 11.66
N GLU A 92 3.44 -14.34 12.58
CA GLU A 92 4.90 -14.52 12.57
C GLU A 92 5.32 -15.98 12.72
N SER A 93 4.54 -16.79 13.43
CA SER A 93 4.78 -18.24 13.55
C SER A 93 4.78 -18.96 12.20
N LEU A 94 4.08 -18.42 11.18
CA LEU A 94 4.08 -18.97 9.82
C LEU A 94 5.46 -18.93 9.16
N ARG A 95 6.32 -17.99 9.56
CA ARG A 95 7.71 -17.91 9.07
C ARG A 95 8.50 -19.18 9.37
N GLY A 96 8.15 -19.87 10.46
CA GLY A 96 8.78 -21.13 10.89
C GLY A 96 8.16 -22.40 10.27
N SER A 97 7.21 -22.28 9.34
CA SER A 97 6.42 -23.40 8.82
C SER A 97 6.81 -23.76 7.36
N PRO A 98 7.90 -24.52 7.14
CA PRO A 98 8.46 -24.76 5.81
C PRO A 98 7.58 -25.55 4.85
N PHE A 99 6.67 -26.35 5.37
CA PHE A 99 5.90 -27.32 4.57
C PHE A 99 4.55 -26.77 4.10
N LEU A 100 4.15 -25.57 4.53
CA LEU A 100 2.88 -24.96 4.14
C LEU A 100 2.95 -24.33 2.74
N THR A 101 4.14 -23.96 2.28
CA THR A 101 4.36 -23.36 0.96
C THR A 101 5.63 -23.90 0.32
N PRO A 102 5.64 -24.22 -0.99
CA PRO A 102 6.86 -24.54 -1.70
C PRO A 102 7.91 -23.44 -1.55
N GLY A 103 9.17 -23.82 -1.34
CA GLY A 103 10.29 -22.88 -1.35
C GLY A 103 10.38 -21.95 -0.14
N TRP A 104 9.76 -22.29 1.00
CA TRP A 104 9.90 -21.54 2.26
C TRP A 104 9.41 -20.08 2.19
N ARG A 105 8.47 -19.78 1.28
CA ARG A 105 8.06 -18.40 0.95
C ARG A 105 7.48 -17.61 2.12
N LEU A 106 6.89 -18.28 3.11
CA LEU A 106 6.40 -17.62 4.32
C LEU A 106 7.53 -17.10 5.23
N ARG A 107 8.79 -17.52 5.03
CA ARG A 107 9.93 -17.02 5.79
C ARG A 107 10.10 -15.50 5.65
N ASP A 108 9.75 -14.98 4.49
CA ASP A 108 9.85 -13.55 4.14
C ASP A 108 8.56 -12.77 4.45
N LEU A 109 7.59 -13.40 5.15
CA LEU A 109 6.40 -12.72 5.63
C LEU A 109 6.81 -11.50 6.45
N ALA A 110 6.40 -10.30 6.06
CA ALA A 110 6.65 -9.06 6.78
C ALA A 110 5.36 -8.56 7.42
N LEU A 111 5.44 -8.12 8.68
CA LEU A 111 4.34 -7.42 9.34
C LEU A 111 4.68 -5.93 9.42
N SER A 112 3.70 -5.09 9.16
CA SER A 112 3.83 -3.63 9.25
C SER A 112 2.51 -3.02 9.71
N ARG A 113 2.59 -1.80 10.24
CA ARG A 113 1.43 -1.01 10.67
C ARG A 113 1.13 0.01 9.59
N GLN A 114 -0.14 0.23 9.28
CA GLN A 114 -0.54 1.11 8.20
C GLN A 114 -1.69 2.01 8.66
N ALA A 115 -1.54 3.32 8.51
CA ALA A 115 -2.61 4.29 8.67
C ALA A 115 -3.15 4.65 7.29
N VAL A 116 -4.45 4.42 7.07
CA VAL A 116 -5.11 4.62 5.77
C VAL A 116 -6.12 5.76 5.88
N VAL A 117 -6.02 6.72 4.98
CA VAL A 117 -6.83 7.96 4.98
C VAL A 117 -7.15 8.40 3.56
N THR A 118 -8.34 8.97 3.32
CA THR A 118 -8.61 9.62 2.02
C THR A 118 -8.00 11.00 1.95
N ALA A 119 -7.60 11.40 0.74
CA ALA A 119 -7.15 12.76 0.45
C ALA A 119 -8.16 13.83 0.90
N ALA A 120 -9.45 13.59 0.67
CA ALA A 120 -10.52 14.52 1.06
C ALA A 120 -10.62 14.65 2.59
N GLU A 121 -10.75 13.52 3.30
CA GLU A 121 -10.85 13.52 4.77
C GLU A 121 -9.62 14.13 5.45
N LEU A 122 -8.42 13.88 4.89
CA LEU A 122 -7.17 14.44 5.39
C LEU A 122 -7.24 15.96 5.40
N LEU A 123 -7.70 16.58 4.31
CA LEU A 123 -7.85 18.04 4.24
C LEU A 123 -8.97 18.56 5.14
N ASP A 124 -10.13 17.90 5.13
CA ASP A 124 -11.29 18.32 5.93
C ASP A 124 -10.95 18.36 7.42
N HIS A 125 -10.12 17.43 7.89
CA HIS A 125 -9.71 17.33 9.28
C HIS A 125 -8.41 18.08 9.61
N HIS A 126 -7.74 18.71 8.64
CA HIS A 126 -6.44 19.36 8.86
C HIS A 126 -6.49 20.46 9.93
N ALA A 127 -7.57 21.25 9.97
CA ALA A 127 -7.75 22.28 10.99
C ALA A 127 -8.33 21.75 12.33
N LEU A 128 -8.90 20.54 12.32
CA LEU A 128 -9.73 20.02 13.41
C LEU A 128 -9.02 18.95 14.25
N ASP A 129 -8.12 18.18 13.65
CA ASP A 129 -7.43 17.07 14.32
C ASP A 129 -5.91 17.18 14.16
N ILE A 130 -5.18 17.08 15.27
CA ILE A 130 -3.71 17.08 15.28
C ILE A 130 -3.12 15.92 14.47
N ARG A 131 -3.82 14.78 14.39
CA ARG A 131 -3.39 13.61 13.62
C ARG A 131 -3.36 13.90 12.12
N SER A 132 -4.29 14.73 11.63
CA SER A 132 -4.26 15.13 10.22
C SER A 132 -3.02 15.98 9.94
N ARG A 133 -2.65 16.90 10.83
CA ARG A 133 -1.41 17.69 10.72
C ARG A 133 -0.14 16.86 10.85
N ALA A 134 -0.17 15.77 11.60
CA ALA A 134 0.95 14.82 11.64
C ALA A 134 1.14 14.14 10.26
N VAL A 135 0.03 13.80 9.58
CA VAL A 135 0.07 13.21 8.23
C VAL A 135 0.36 14.25 7.15
N LEU A 136 -0.20 15.45 7.25
CA LEU A 136 -0.04 16.55 6.30
C LEU A 136 0.35 17.83 7.05
N PRO A 137 1.65 18.07 7.30
CA PRO A 137 2.10 19.23 8.07
C PRO A 137 1.82 20.58 7.39
N ASP A 138 1.85 20.58 6.05
CA ASP A 138 1.58 21.75 5.21
C ASP A 138 0.53 21.37 4.13
N PRO A 139 -0.65 22.00 4.11
CA PRO A 139 -1.66 21.80 3.06
C PRO A 139 -1.25 22.20 1.65
N ALA A 140 -0.08 22.80 1.46
CA ALA A 140 0.52 23.02 0.14
C ALA A 140 1.69 22.05 -0.15
N GLY A 141 2.13 21.30 0.87
CA GLY A 141 3.19 20.29 0.80
C GLY A 141 2.65 18.90 0.52
N ALA A 142 3.53 17.89 0.51
CA ALA A 142 3.14 16.48 0.38
C ALA A 142 2.85 15.85 1.75
N PRO A 143 1.91 14.88 1.85
CA PRO A 143 1.75 14.08 3.05
C PRO A 143 3.04 13.34 3.39
N VAL A 144 3.29 13.12 4.67
CA VAL A 144 4.41 12.29 5.12
C VAL A 144 4.15 10.84 4.77
N GLY A 145 5.22 10.12 4.39
CA GLY A 145 5.14 8.67 4.15
C GLY A 145 5.21 7.84 5.43
N VAL A 146 5.65 8.44 6.53
CA VAL A 146 5.92 7.76 7.82
C VAL A 146 5.42 8.61 8.97
N LEU A 147 4.47 8.08 9.74
CA LEU A 147 4.09 8.53 11.07
C LEU A 147 5.01 7.92 12.13
N ALA A 148 5.23 8.65 13.22
CA ALA A 148 5.94 8.14 14.37
C ALA A 148 5.14 7.01 15.05
N ALA A 149 5.85 6.20 15.84
CA ALA A 149 5.25 5.05 16.51
C ALA A 149 4.15 5.48 17.48
N GLU A 150 4.33 6.61 18.15
CA GLU A 150 3.39 7.18 19.12
C GLU A 150 2.06 7.57 18.46
N GLU A 151 2.11 8.14 17.25
CA GLU A 151 0.90 8.47 16.49
C GLU A 151 0.17 7.22 16.01
N LEU A 152 0.90 6.21 15.53
CA LEU A 152 0.30 4.92 15.16
C LEU A 152 -0.33 4.23 16.37
N ASP A 153 0.35 4.19 17.51
CA ASP A 153 -0.15 3.57 18.73
C ASP A 153 -1.44 4.24 19.22
N SER A 154 -1.60 5.55 18.99
CA SER A 154 -2.85 6.27 19.28
C SER A 154 -4.03 5.77 18.42
N LEU A 155 -3.77 5.27 17.20
CA LEU A 155 -4.78 4.76 16.28
C LEU A 155 -5.13 3.29 16.55
N VAL A 156 -4.19 2.48 17.08
CA VAL A 156 -4.38 1.03 17.29
C VAL A 156 -5.64 0.72 18.09
N ASN A 157 -5.92 1.50 19.14
CA ASN A 157 -7.06 1.26 20.03
C ASN A 157 -8.27 2.14 19.72
N ALA A 158 -8.08 3.28 19.06
CA ALA A 158 -9.09 4.32 18.93
C ALA A 158 -8.94 5.07 17.59
N SER A 159 -8.91 4.31 16.50
CA SER A 159 -8.91 4.86 15.15
C SER A 159 -10.23 5.57 14.87
N PRO A 160 -10.22 6.88 14.56
CA PRO A 160 -11.43 7.57 14.13
C PRO A 160 -11.81 7.11 12.71
N GLU A 161 -13.06 7.35 12.30
CA GLU A 161 -13.56 6.82 11.02
C GLU A 161 -12.74 7.28 9.80
N TRP A 162 -12.24 8.52 9.85
CA TRP A 162 -11.54 9.19 8.76
C TRP A 162 -10.08 8.76 8.59
N ILE A 163 -9.45 8.14 9.60
CA ILE A 163 -8.10 7.55 9.48
C ILE A 163 -8.08 6.21 10.20
N ARG A 164 -7.86 5.14 9.42
CA ARG A 164 -7.99 3.76 9.89
C ARG A 164 -6.64 3.10 10.06
N TYR A 165 -6.42 2.50 11.22
CA TYR A 165 -5.29 1.62 11.48
C TYR A 165 -5.53 0.23 10.88
N TYR A 166 -4.56 -0.30 10.15
CA TYR A 166 -4.52 -1.67 9.67
C TYR A 166 -3.21 -2.34 10.07
N LEU A 167 -3.31 -3.59 10.50
CA LEU A 167 -2.16 -4.51 10.49
C LEU A 167 -2.01 -5.03 9.06
N HIS A 168 -0.85 -4.81 8.46
CA HIS A 168 -0.50 -5.32 7.14
C HIS A 168 0.47 -6.50 7.26
N ALA A 169 0.13 -7.60 6.59
CA ALA A 169 0.95 -8.80 6.45
C ALA A 169 1.26 -9.02 4.97
N GLY A 170 2.51 -8.89 4.57
CA GLY A 170 2.97 -8.99 3.18
C GLY A 170 3.90 -10.18 2.96
N VAL A 171 3.72 -10.90 1.86
CA VAL A 171 4.63 -11.95 1.39
C VAL A 171 5.08 -11.60 -0.03
N GLU A 172 6.38 -11.37 -0.21
CA GLU A 172 6.97 -11.21 -1.55
C GLU A 172 7.49 -12.55 -2.07
N SER A 173 7.05 -12.95 -3.27
CA SER A 173 7.56 -14.13 -3.96
C SER A 173 8.86 -13.82 -4.72
N TRP A 174 9.55 -14.88 -5.17
CA TRP A 174 10.82 -14.86 -5.90
C TRP A 174 10.91 -13.73 -6.93
N ARG A 175 12.04 -13.00 -6.94
CA ARG A 175 12.29 -11.84 -7.83
C ARG A 175 11.23 -10.74 -7.81
N GLN A 176 10.42 -10.65 -6.76
CA GLN A 176 9.33 -9.68 -6.66
C GLN A 176 8.28 -9.87 -7.77
N ASP A 177 8.09 -11.09 -8.26
CA ASP A 177 7.16 -11.39 -9.35
C ASP A 177 5.71 -11.52 -8.86
N LEU A 178 5.47 -11.65 -7.56
CA LEU A 178 4.13 -11.64 -6.98
C LEU A 178 4.22 -11.12 -5.56
N VAL A 179 3.39 -10.14 -5.22
CA VAL A 179 3.23 -9.67 -3.83
C VAL A 179 1.83 -10.02 -3.36
N VAL A 180 1.75 -10.69 -2.22
CA VAL A 180 0.50 -10.98 -1.54
C VAL A 180 0.44 -10.12 -0.29
N SER A 181 -0.65 -9.39 -0.13
CA SER A 181 -0.84 -8.50 1.02
C SER A 181 -2.17 -8.79 1.69
N ALA A 182 -2.16 -8.87 3.01
CA ALA A 182 -3.36 -8.96 3.83
C ALA A 182 -3.43 -7.76 4.78
N PHE A 183 -4.57 -7.08 4.82
CA PHE A 183 -4.83 -5.96 5.72
C PHE A 183 -5.94 -6.34 6.68
N LEU A 184 -5.71 -6.12 7.98
CA LEU A 184 -6.67 -6.37 9.05
C LEU A 184 -6.95 -5.10 9.84
N HIS A 185 -8.21 -4.68 9.85
CA HIS A 185 -8.73 -3.67 10.76
C HIS A 185 -9.59 -4.33 11.86
N ILE A 186 -9.41 -3.84 13.09
CA ILE A 186 -10.12 -4.29 14.28
C ILE A 186 -10.67 -3.05 14.98
N GLY A 187 -11.98 -3.04 15.18
CA GLY A 187 -12.65 -2.13 16.11
C GLY A 187 -13.23 -2.97 17.24
N ALA A 188 -13.07 -2.56 18.49
CA ALA A 188 -13.72 -3.23 19.60
C ALA A 188 -14.26 -2.22 20.61
N ASP A 189 -15.47 -2.47 21.08
CA ASP A 189 -16.04 -1.82 22.25
C ASP A 189 -16.38 -2.88 23.33
N HIS A 190 -17.14 -2.50 24.34
CA HIS A 190 -17.50 -3.38 25.45
C HIS A 190 -18.38 -4.58 25.08
N ARG A 191 -19.06 -4.55 23.93
CA ARG A 191 -20.07 -5.53 23.51
C ARG A 191 -19.86 -6.05 22.10
N THR A 192 -19.12 -5.35 21.25
CA THR A 192 -19.02 -5.66 19.84
C THR A 192 -17.55 -5.64 19.40
N LEU A 193 -17.17 -6.69 18.67
CA LEU A 193 -15.92 -6.79 17.95
C LEU A 193 -16.21 -6.69 16.46
N TYR A 194 -15.70 -5.64 15.83
CA TYR A 194 -15.68 -5.48 14.39
C TYR A 194 -14.34 -5.93 13.83
N LEU A 195 -14.38 -6.80 12.83
CA LEU A 195 -13.22 -7.28 12.09
C LEU A 195 -13.43 -7.00 10.61
N GLU A 196 -12.41 -6.47 9.96
CA GLU A 196 -12.39 -6.22 8.52
C GLU A 196 -11.07 -6.70 7.94
N TRP A 197 -11.14 -7.59 6.95
CA TRP A 197 -9.98 -8.22 6.35
C TRP A 197 -10.01 -8.08 4.83
N HIS A 198 -8.86 -7.74 4.25
CA HIS A 198 -8.67 -7.62 2.81
C HIS A 198 -7.43 -8.37 2.37
N GLY A 199 -7.56 -9.24 1.37
CA GLY A 199 -6.47 -9.92 0.70
C GLY A 199 -6.28 -9.36 -0.71
N LEU A 200 -5.08 -8.88 -1.00
CA LEU A 200 -4.71 -8.27 -2.27
C LEU A 200 -3.54 -9.00 -2.92
N THR A 201 -3.50 -8.96 -4.25
CA THR A 201 -2.42 -9.53 -5.04
C THR A 201 -1.94 -8.54 -6.08
N LEU A 202 -0.62 -8.31 -6.08
CA LEU A 202 0.05 -7.54 -7.11
C LEU A 202 0.87 -8.48 -8.00
N GLY A 203 0.49 -8.50 -9.28
CA GLY A 203 1.12 -9.34 -10.29
C GLY A 203 2.56 -8.95 -10.65
N PRO A 204 3.22 -9.76 -11.49
CA PRO A 204 4.60 -9.56 -11.88
C PRO A 204 4.76 -8.28 -12.70
N VAL A 205 5.89 -7.60 -12.53
CA VAL A 205 6.26 -6.50 -13.42
C VAL A 205 6.42 -7.05 -14.85
N THR A 206 5.82 -6.39 -15.84
CA THR A 206 5.89 -6.87 -17.22
C THR A 206 7.34 -7.02 -17.69
N PRO A 207 7.64 -8.01 -18.56
CA PRO A 207 9.00 -8.24 -19.04
C PRO A 207 9.65 -7.00 -19.68
N GLU A 208 8.84 -6.15 -20.32
CA GLU A 208 9.30 -4.90 -20.94
C GLU A 208 9.88 -3.92 -19.93
N TYR A 209 9.22 -3.74 -18.77
CA TYR A 209 9.73 -2.88 -17.70
C TYR A 209 10.83 -3.55 -16.89
N ARG A 210 10.77 -4.87 -16.72
CA ARG A 210 11.81 -5.66 -16.05
C ARG A 210 13.15 -5.55 -16.78
N ALA A 211 13.16 -5.74 -18.10
CA ALA A 211 14.36 -5.61 -18.91
C ALA A 211 14.97 -4.19 -18.82
N LEU A 212 14.14 -3.16 -18.66
CA LEU A 212 14.61 -1.78 -18.47
C LEU A 212 15.21 -1.55 -17.08
N ALA A 213 14.62 -2.13 -16.03
CA ALA A 213 15.18 -2.07 -14.67
C ALA A 213 16.53 -2.81 -14.58
N ASP A 214 16.59 -4.02 -15.13
CA ASP A 214 17.83 -4.83 -15.19
C ASP A 214 18.92 -4.12 -16.01
N THR A 215 18.56 -3.50 -17.13
CA THR A 215 19.50 -2.70 -17.95
C THR A 215 19.90 -1.40 -17.24
N ALA A 216 19.01 -0.73 -16.51
CA ALA A 216 19.31 0.50 -15.78
C ALA A 216 20.30 0.27 -14.61
N SER A 217 20.32 -0.93 -14.04
CA SER A 217 21.34 -1.35 -13.06
C SER A 217 22.75 -1.46 -13.67
N GLN A 218 22.88 -1.47 -15.01
CA GLN A 218 24.14 -1.44 -15.75
C GLN A 218 24.38 -0.03 -16.28
N VAL A 219 25.10 0.76 -15.48
CA VAL A 219 25.36 2.21 -15.66
C VAL A 219 25.84 2.61 -17.07
N SER A 220 26.43 1.70 -17.85
CA SER A 220 26.99 1.98 -19.18
C SER A 220 26.00 1.99 -20.35
N THR A 221 24.81 1.38 -20.24
CA THR A 221 23.85 1.31 -21.38
C THR A 221 22.76 2.39 -21.36
N VAL A 222 22.59 3.09 -20.24
CA VAL A 222 21.63 4.19 -20.09
C VAL A 222 22.01 5.39 -20.99
N LEU A 223 23.30 5.70 -21.14
CA LEU A 223 23.77 6.81 -21.97
C LEU A 223 23.54 6.58 -23.48
N ALA A 224 23.59 5.33 -23.94
CA ALA A 224 23.47 5.00 -25.36
C ALA A 224 22.02 4.94 -25.87
N ARG A 225 21.02 4.75 -24.98
CA ARG A 225 19.60 4.64 -25.35
C ARG A 225 18.77 5.89 -25.10
N THR A 226 19.22 6.82 -24.25
CA THR A 226 18.54 8.12 -24.05
C THR A 226 18.54 8.96 -25.32
N SER A 227 19.56 8.82 -26.18
CA SER A 227 19.64 9.51 -27.48
C SER A 227 18.59 9.06 -28.49
N TYR A 228 18.19 7.77 -28.50
CA TYR A 228 17.20 7.25 -29.45
C TYR A 228 15.74 7.51 -28.99
N ARG A 229 15.50 7.59 -27.68
CA ARG A 229 14.16 7.90 -27.12
C ARG A 229 13.81 9.39 -27.19
N LEU A 230 14.79 10.28 -27.24
CA LEU A 230 14.57 11.71 -27.53
C LEU A 230 13.96 11.93 -28.93
N LEU A 231 14.31 11.06 -29.89
CA LEU A 231 13.82 11.14 -31.27
C LEU A 231 12.40 10.59 -31.46
N THR A 232 11.91 9.73 -30.56
CA THR A 232 10.57 9.11 -30.68
C THR A 232 9.53 9.68 -29.71
N LEU A 233 9.96 10.53 -28.76
CA LEU A 233 9.12 11.30 -27.84
C LEU A 233 7.96 12.08 -28.51
N PRO A 234 8.13 12.74 -29.67
CA PRO A 234 7.03 13.47 -30.31
C PRO A 234 5.89 12.54 -30.76
N VAL A 235 6.22 11.35 -31.26
CA VAL A 235 5.25 10.38 -31.78
C VAL A 235 4.47 9.71 -30.65
N GLN A 236 5.13 9.46 -29.51
CA GLN A 236 4.48 8.87 -28.34
C GLN A 236 3.55 9.85 -27.64
N LEU A 237 3.90 11.14 -27.58
CA LEU A 237 3.02 12.20 -27.05
C LEU A 237 1.76 12.37 -27.91
N LEU A 238 1.88 12.34 -29.24
CA LEU A 238 0.75 12.36 -30.16
C LEU A 238 -0.18 11.15 -30.00
N ARG A 239 0.39 9.95 -29.77
CA ARG A 239 -0.39 8.73 -29.54
C ARG A 239 -1.14 8.76 -28.20
N HIS A 240 -0.52 9.29 -27.15
CA HIS A 240 -1.17 9.47 -25.84
C HIS A 240 -2.25 10.55 -25.86
N ALA A 241 -2.03 11.67 -26.55
CA ALA A 241 -3.06 12.69 -26.76
C ALA A 241 -4.29 12.10 -27.48
N TRP A 242 -4.08 11.25 -28.48
CA TRP A 242 -5.17 10.60 -29.20
C TRP A 242 -5.92 9.56 -28.35
N GLN A 243 -5.22 8.84 -27.46
CA GLN A 243 -5.85 7.90 -26.53
C GLN A 243 -6.64 8.60 -25.40
N LEU A 244 -6.22 9.80 -24.96
CA LEU A 244 -7.01 10.62 -24.03
C LEU A 244 -8.36 11.02 -24.62
N THR A 245 -8.44 11.24 -25.94
CA THR A 245 -9.71 11.58 -26.61
C THR A 245 -10.67 10.40 -26.81
N ARG A 246 -10.26 9.16 -26.47
CA ARG A 246 -11.03 7.94 -26.67
C ARG A 246 -11.26 7.11 -25.40
N ARG A 247 -10.93 7.62 -24.21
CA ARG A 247 -11.25 6.91 -22.97
C ARG A 247 -12.76 6.94 -22.73
N PRO A 248 -13.41 5.78 -22.48
CA PRO A 248 -14.74 5.79 -21.90
C PRO A 248 -14.65 6.50 -20.54
N ALA A 249 -15.59 7.40 -20.28
CA ALA A 249 -15.70 8.07 -19.00
C ALA A 249 -16.17 7.05 -17.96
N ASP A 250 -15.22 6.38 -17.30
CA ASP A 250 -15.52 5.72 -16.03
C ASP A 250 -15.88 6.84 -15.05
N GLY A 251 -17.17 6.89 -14.72
CA GLY A 251 -17.81 8.02 -14.08
C GLY A 251 -17.40 8.15 -12.61
N ILE A 252 -16.45 9.03 -12.33
CA ILE A 252 -16.36 9.93 -11.18
C ILE A 252 -15.39 11.04 -11.60
N SER A 253 -15.88 12.29 -11.68
CA SER A 253 -14.97 13.43 -11.84
C SER A 253 -14.15 13.57 -10.55
N PRO A 254 -12.81 13.55 -10.60
CA PRO A 254 -11.96 13.77 -9.43
C PRO A 254 -12.32 15.10 -8.76
N THR A 255 -12.43 15.11 -7.43
CA THR A 255 -12.46 16.38 -6.69
C THR A 255 -11.09 17.06 -6.76
N ALA A 256 -11.02 18.38 -6.55
CA ALA A 256 -9.74 19.11 -6.55
C ALA A 256 -8.75 18.54 -5.50
N SER A 257 -9.26 18.02 -4.38
CA SER A 257 -8.49 17.34 -3.34
C SER A 257 -7.93 16.00 -3.78
N ASP A 258 -8.69 15.18 -4.53
CA ASP A 258 -8.20 13.91 -5.09
C ASP A 258 -7.10 14.08 -6.14
N LEU A 259 -7.05 15.27 -6.76
CA LEU A 259 -6.01 15.64 -7.71
C LEU A 259 -4.77 16.20 -7.03
N ALA A 260 -4.95 16.85 -5.88
CA ALA A 260 -3.85 17.41 -5.09
C ALA A 260 -3.14 16.33 -4.26
N TYR A 261 -3.91 15.38 -3.71
CA TYR A 261 -3.43 14.39 -2.76
C TYR A 261 -3.93 12.98 -3.06
N GLY A 262 -3.15 12.00 -2.63
CA GLY A 262 -3.53 10.60 -2.61
C GLY A 262 -3.16 9.84 -3.89
N ALA A 263 -2.67 8.62 -3.69
CA ALA A 263 -2.38 7.71 -4.79
C ALA A 263 -3.66 7.00 -5.23
N ARG A 264 -3.85 6.90 -6.56
CA ARG A 264 -4.85 5.99 -7.16
C ARG A 264 -4.25 4.63 -7.49
N ARG A 265 -3.02 4.67 -8.00
CA ARG A 265 -2.21 3.50 -8.35
C ARG A 265 -0.73 3.80 -8.12
N SER A 266 0.05 2.78 -7.78
CA SER A 266 1.51 2.86 -7.76
C SER A 266 2.11 2.67 -9.16
N LEU A 267 3.37 3.08 -9.33
CA LEU A 267 4.13 2.79 -10.55
C LEU A 267 4.23 1.27 -10.81
N ARG A 268 4.33 0.47 -9.74
CA ARG A 268 4.42 -0.99 -9.85
C ARG A 268 3.11 -1.60 -10.33
N GLU A 269 1.97 -1.07 -9.88
CA GLU A 269 0.65 -1.49 -10.38
C GLU A 269 0.45 -1.14 -11.85
N LEU A 270 0.95 0.02 -12.29
CA LEU A 270 0.92 0.39 -13.71
C LEU A 270 1.85 -0.47 -14.57
N ALA A 271 2.92 -0.98 -13.96
CA ALA A 271 3.89 -1.86 -14.60
C ALA A 271 3.54 -3.35 -14.44
N ALA A 272 2.45 -3.69 -13.73
CA ALA A 272 2.06 -5.07 -13.49
C ALA A 272 1.45 -5.70 -14.76
N GLY A 273 1.87 -6.93 -15.05
CA GLY A 273 1.39 -7.76 -16.13
C GLY A 273 0.36 -8.80 -15.66
N PRO A 274 -0.19 -9.59 -16.60
CA PRO A 274 -1.11 -10.66 -16.27
C PRO A 274 -0.44 -11.71 -15.39
N VAL A 275 -1.17 -12.19 -14.38
CA VAL A 275 -0.73 -13.22 -13.45
C VAL A 275 -0.90 -14.60 -14.08
N GLY A 276 0.17 -15.41 -14.10
CA GLY A 276 0.11 -16.79 -14.59
C GLY A 276 -0.74 -17.69 -13.68
N TYR A 277 -1.16 -18.86 -14.19
CA TYR A 277 -1.98 -19.80 -13.42
C TYR A 277 -1.32 -20.23 -12.11
N THR A 278 -0.03 -20.59 -12.15
CA THR A 278 0.73 -21.03 -10.97
C THR A 278 0.87 -19.93 -9.93
N ASP A 279 1.12 -18.70 -10.37
CA ASP A 279 1.25 -17.53 -9.50
C ASP A 279 -0.08 -17.22 -8.83
N ARG A 280 -1.20 -17.36 -9.55
CA ARG A 280 -2.54 -17.18 -8.99
C ARG A 280 -2.87 -18.23 -7.93
N VAL A 281 -2.59 -19.50 -8.20
CA VAL A 281 -2.81 -20.60 -7.22
C VAL A 281 -1.92 -20.41 -5.99
N ASP A 282 -0.67 -19.98 -6.20
CA ASP A 282 0.21 -19.66 -5.09
C ASP A 282 -0.33 -18.46 -4.30
N ALA A 283 -0.74 -17.37 -4.95
CA ALA A 283 -1.31 -16.20 -4.29
C ALA A 283 -2.50 -16.57 -3.41
N GLU A 284 -3.42 -17.36 -3.96
CA GLU A 284 -4.61 -17.84 -3.26
C GLU A 284 -4.23 -18.70 -2.04
N ARG A 285 -3.22 -19.58 -2.17
CA ARG A 285 -2.71 -20.37 -1.04
C ARG A 285 -2.19 -19.47 0.08
N HIS A 286 -1.37 -18.46 -0.24
CA HIS A 286 -0.83 -17.54 0.78
C HIS A 286 -1.96 -16.77 1.46
N LEU A 287 -2.93 -16.24 0.70
CA LEU A 287 -4.07 -15.55 1.27
C LEU A 287 -4.93 -16.44 2.17
N LYS A 288 -5.17 -17.70 1.79
CA LYS A 288 -5.88 -18.68 2.62
C LYS A 288 -5.15 -18.96 3.94
N LEU A 289 -3.83 -19.09 3.90
CA LEU A 289 -3.04 -19.29 5.11
C LEU A 289 -3.10 -18.06 6.02
N LEU A 290 -2.90 -16.85 5.49
CA LEU A 290 -2.99 -15.61 6.26
C LEU A 290 -4.38 -15.41 6.88
N GLU A 291 -5.45 -15.64 6.11
CA GLU A 291 -6.84 -15.55 6.57
C GLU A 291 -7.13 -16.58 7.67
N SER A 292 -6.81 -17.85 7.43
CA SER A 292 -7.09 -18.94 8.38
C SER A 292 -6.31 -18.76 9.69
N THR A 293 -5.03 -18.37 9.62
CA THR A 293 -4.23 -18.06 10.81
C THR A 293 -4.80 -16.87 11.58
N THR A 294 -5.28 -15.84 10.88
CA THR A 294 -5.94 -14.68 11.51
C THR A 294 -7.20 -15.11 12.26
N LEU A 295 -8.13 -15.81 11.60
CA LEU A 295 -9.38 -16.27 12.20
C LEU A 295 -9.14 -17.20 13.40
N THR A 296 -8.20 -18.15 13.26
CA THR A 296 -7.81 -19.07 14.34
C THR A 296 -7.18 -18.34 15.52
N ALA A 297 -6.40 -17.29 15.26
CA ALA A 297 -5.82 -16.46 16.31
C ALA A 297 -6.88 -15.65 17.06
N VAL A 298 -7.86 -15.08 16.34
CA VAL A 298 -9.01 -14.40 16.96
C VAL A 298 -9.81 -15.37 17.83
N GLU A 299 -10.14 -16.56 17.29
CA GLU A 299 -10.91 -17.57 18.01
C GLU A 299 -10.21 -17.98 19.31
N ARG A 300 -8.92 -18.28 19.23
CA ARG A 300 -8.10 -18.67 20.39
C ARG A 300 -8.02 -17.54 21.42
N PHE A 301 -7.75 -16.31 21.00
CA PHE A 301 -7.68 -15.15 21.89
C PHE A 301 -8.99 -14.92 22.67
N LEU A 302 -10.13 -15.03 21.99
CA LEU A 302 -11.45 -14.87 22.60
C LEU A 302 -11.77 -16.03 23.56
N THR A 303 -11.47 -17.27 23.15
CA THR A 303 -11.68 -18.47 23.96
C THR A 303 -10.85 -18.45 25.24
N GLU A 304 -9.58 -18.04 25.17
CA GLU A 304 -8.69 -17.88 26.32
C GLU A 304 -9.22 -16.85 27.34
N ARG A 305 -10.06 -15.92 26.90
CA ARG A 305 -10.73 -14.92 27.75
C ARG A 305 -12.15 -15.31 28.16
N GLY A 306 -12.58 -16.53 27.85
CA GLY A 306 -13.91 -17.04 28.17
C GLY A 306 -15.05 -16.43 27.35
N ILE A 307 -14.74 -15.81 26.20
CA ILE A 307 -15.72 -15.24 25.29
C ILE A 307 -16.16 -16.31 24.28
N SER A 308 -17.47 -16.45 24.08
CA SER A 308 -18.02 -17.42 23.12
C SER A 308 -17.64 -17.06 21.69
N THR A 309 -17.16 -18.06 20.93
CA THR A 309 -16.74 -17.91 19.53
C THR A 309 -17.69 -18.59 18.54
N ASN A 310 -18.87 -19.03 19.00
CA ASN A 310 -19.85 -19.73 18.14
C ASN A 310 -20.28 -18.89 16.93
N GLU A 311 -20.52 -17.59 17.14
CA GLU A 311 -20.87 -16.67 16.04
C GLU A 311 -19.71 -16.52 15.05
N LEU A 312 -18.48 -16.35 15.57
CA LEU A 312 -17.27 -16.25 14.75
C LEU A 312 -17.10 -17.51 13.89
N ARG A 313 -17.21 -18.69 14.49
CA ARG A 313 -17.06 -19.97 13.79
C ARG A 313 -18.13 -20.15 12.70
N SER A 314 -19.39 -19.85 13.02
CA SER A 314 -20.48 -19.90 12.06
C SER A 314 -20.25 -18.96 10.87
N ARG A 315 -19.77 -17.73 11.10
CA ARG A 315 -19.42 -16.79 10.03
C ARG A 315 -18.20 -17.25 9.23
N ALA A 316 -17.18 -17.79 9.89
CA ALA A 316 -15.98 -18.32 9.23
C ALA A 316 -16.30 -19.51 8.32
N ASP A 317 -17.15 -20.43 8.75
CA ASP A 317 -17.60 -21.58 7.95
C ASP A 317 -18.37 -21.12 6.71
N ALA A 318 -19.24 -20.10 6.85
CA ALA A 318 -19.95 -19.51 5.73
C ALA A 318 -19.00 -18.86 4.71
N LEU A 319 -17.93 -18.19 5.15
CA LEU A 319 -16.90 -17.62 4.28
C LEU A 319 -16.10 -18.69 3.53
N GLY A 320 -15.75 -19.79 4.21
CA GLY A 320 -15.08 -20.93 3.60
C GLY A 320 -15.90 -21.53 2.46
N ASN A 321 -17.20 -21.68 2.67
CA ASN A 321 -18.12 -22.23 1.67
C ASN A 321 -18.37 -21.28 0.49
N ALA A 322 -18.46 -19.96 0.73
CA ALA A 322 -18.64 -18.97 -0.33
C ALA A 322 -17.43 -18.89 -1.28
N THR A 323 -16.23 -19.19 -0.79
CA THR A 323 -15.01 -19.20 -1.63
C THR A 323 -14.96 -20.39 -2.60
N LEU A 324 -15.73 -21.46 -2.36
CA LEU A 324 -15.71 -22.69 -3.18
C LEU A 324 -16.63 -22.66 -4.41
N LEU A 325 -17.34 -21.55 -4.67
CA LEU A 325 -18.35 -21.44 -5.75
C LEU A 325 -17.87 -20.70 -7.02
N HIS A 326 -16.57 -20.60 -7.26
CA HIS A 326 -16.00 -20.01 -8.48
C HIS A 326 -15.14 -20.98 -9.29
#